data_AF-A0A421JY79-F1
#
_entry.id   AF-A0A421JY79-F1
#
_cell.length_a   1.000
_cell.length_b   1.000
_cell.length_c   1.000
_cell.angle_alpha   90.00
_cell.angle_beta   90.00
_cell.angle_gamma   90.00
#
_symmetry.space_group_name_H-M   'P 1'
#
loop_
_entity.id
_entity.type
_entity.pdbx_description
1 polymer ?
#
loop_
_entity_poly.entity_id
_entity_poly.type
_entity_poly.pdbx_seq_one_letter_code
_entity_poly.pdbx_strand_id
1 'polypeptide(L)'
;MVIHDKNKQKRGLSFVPKLTLRVILGATLVAPMALQAAVWLPQELAVVDLVNLQRSFHDLDPVQRDDRLHDSALAHSQSMADYNFFSHTTLAGPNTGSTPGERIIDGGYDPDGWGENIAAGQGRAWPTYNTPSAAIDAAHDVMYGTEDFDEINDFFTSNFDLGASNWDTLGAGLDGSHWDAWYDETGGSGGWMGSAGHRNTILNGLFDDLGVGYVWDGADTPPIQLDSGSFADPLYTYWTQHFAFGDSVEEPAPVPLPAAFWLLGSGLLGMVWVGRRREASV
;
A
#
# COMPACT_ATOMS: atom_id res chain seq x y z
N MET A 1 64.98 37.97 40.96
CA MET A 1 65.51 37.88 42.33
C MET A 1 64.37 37.44 43.25
N VAL A 2 64.55 36.25 43.82
CA VAL A 2 64.03 35.67 45.08
C VAL A 2 62.73 36.24 45.70
N ILE A 3 61.61 35.51 45.65
CA ILE A 3 60.94 34.65 46.68
C ILE A 3 60.32 35.38 47.92
N HIS A 4 59.05 35.01 48.21
CA HIS A 4 58.38 34.70 49.52
C HIS A 4 57.12 35.50 49.91
N ASP A 5 55.98 34.86 49.64
CA ASP A 5 54.88 34.46 50.54
C ASP A 5 54.78 35.06 51.96
N LYS A 6 53.55 35.47 52.35
CA LYS A 6 52.77 34.87 53.47
C LYS A 6 51.40 35.53 53.67
N ASN A 7 50.38 34.82 53.20
CA ASN A 7 49.18 34.38 53.94
C ASN A 7 48.70 35.20 55.16
N LYS A 8 47.44 35.69 55.15
CA LYS A 8 46.51 35.61 56.29
C LYS A 8 45.07 35.93 55.93
N GLN A 9 44.20 34.96 56.23
CA GLN A 9 42.74 35.02 56.15
C GLN A 9 42.09 36.00 57.11
N LYS A 10 40.98 36.63 56.70
CA LYS A 10 39.86 37.02 57.58
C LYS A 10 38.51 36.85 56.88
N ARG A 11 37.57 36.29 57.64
CA ARG A 11 36.17 35.94 57.31
C ARG A 11 35.27 37.18 57.23
N GLY A 12 34.19 37.06 56.45
CA GLY A 12 32.91 37.72 56.73
C GLY A 12 32.28 38.43 55.52
N LEU A 13 31.26 37.82 54.93
CA LEU A 13 29.86 38.30 54.84
C LEU A 13 29.12 37.47 53.78
N SER A 14 28.07 36.75 54.16
CA SER A 14 27.23 36.00 53.22
C SER A 14 26.28 36.97 52.50
N PHE A 15 26.53 37.19 51.21
CA PHE A 15 25.59 37.86 50.31
C PHE A 15 24.70 36.79 49.68
N VAL A 16 23.41 36.76 50.04
CA VAL A 16 22.42 35.91 49.36
C VAL A 16 21.82 36.75 48.24
N PRO A 17 22.12 36.50 46.96
CA PRO A 17 21.44 37.19 45.87
C PRO A 17 20.04 36.59 45.72
N LYS A 18 19.00 37.43 45.84
CA LYS A 18 17.63 37.07 45.47
C LYS A 18 17.60 36.81 43.96
N LEU A 19 17.61 35.53 43.57
CA LEU A 19 17.42 35.12 42.19
C LEU A 19 15.96 35.42 41.81
N THR A 20 15.77 36.43 40.98
CA THR A 20 14.45 36.76 40.43
C THR A 20 14.24 35.83 39.23
N LEU A 21 13.41 34.81 39.40
CA LEU A 21 13.03 33.89 38.32
C LEU A 21 12.19 34.67 37.29
N ARG A 22 12.81 35.11 36.20
CA ARG A 22 12.08 35.57 35.02
C ARG A 22 11.60 34.34 34.26
N VAL A 23 10.30 34.09 34.31
CA VAL A 23 9.61 33.13 33.45
C VAL A 23 9.81 33.58 32.00
N ILE A 24 10.63 32.84 31.26
CA ILE A 24 10.71 32.97 29.81
C ILE A 24 9.46 32.27 29.28
N LEU A 25 8.60 33.06 28.63
CA LEU A 25 7.38 32.63 27.96
C LEU A 25 7.72 31.49 26.98
N GLY A 26 7.03 30.37 27.13
CA GLY A 26 7.30 29.15 26.38
C GLY A 26 7.18 29.36 24.88
N ALA A 27 8.24 29.01 24.14
CA ALA A 27 8.10 28.64 22.75
C ALA A 27 7.29 27.34 22.71
N THR A 28 6.02 27.42 22.31
CA THR A 28 5.29 26.24 21.85
C THR A 28 6.04 25.70 20.64
N LEU A 29 6.84 24.66 20.85
CA LEU A 29 7.24 23.76 19.77
C LEU A 29 5.95 23.14 19.27
N VAL A 30 5.38 23.73 18.21
CA VAL A 30 4.47 22.99 17.34
C VAL A 30 5.41 21.98 16.66
N ALA A 31 5.47 20.76 17.19
CA ALA A 31 6.08 19.68 16.44
C ALA A 31 5.32 19.61 15.11
N PRO A 32 6.00 19.54 13.95
CA PRO A 32 5.30 19.17 12.73
C PRO A 32 4.60 17.84 13.05
N MET A 33 3.30 17.76 12.79
CA MET A 33 2.63 16.46 12.70
C MET A 33 3.43 15.71 11.65
N ALA A 34 4.28 14.78 12.08
CA ALA A 34 4.91 13.87 11.16
C ALA A 34 3.75 13.14 10.49
N LEU A 35 3.63 13.30 9.16
CA LEU A 35 2.81 12.43 8.33
C LEU A 35 3.20 11.01 8.74
N GLN A 36 2.29 10.31 9.40
CA GLN A 36 2.52 8.93 9.76
C GLN A 36 2.31 8.16 8.46
N ALA A 37 3.38 7.63 7.87
CA ALA A 37 3.28 6.83 6.65
C ALA A 37 2.18 5.77 6.81
N ALA A 38 1.37 5.59 5.76
CA ALA A 38 0.24 4.68 5.81
C ALA A 38 0.72 3.24 6.07
N VAL A 39 -0.07 2.47 6.83
CA VAL A 39 0.25 1.07 7.12
C VAL A 39 -0.42 0.21 6.07
N TRP A 40 0.37 -0.24 5.10
CA TRP A 40 -0.06 -1.17 4.07
C TRP A 40 -0.08 -2.61 4.58
N LEU A 41 -1.17 -3.33 4.34
CA LEU A 41 -1.32 -4.74 4.66
C LEU A 41 -0.53 -5.60 3.66
N PRO A 42 -0.03 -6.79 4.06
CA PRO A 42 0.65 -7.70 3.14
C PRO A 42 -0.19 -8.08 1.90
N GLN A 43 -1.51 -8.19 2.06
CA GLN A 43 -2.48 -8.42 0.99
C GLN A 43 -2.44 -7.30 -0.07
N GLU A 44 -2.46 -6.06 0.39
CA GLU A 44 -2.46 -4.87 -0.46
C GLU A 44 -1.14 -4.76 -1.22
N LEU A 45 -0.02 -5.02 -0.53
CA LEU A 45 1.30 -5.05 -1.17
C LEU A 45 1.40 -6.14 -2.24
N ALA A 46 0.87 -7.33 -1.97
CA ALA A 46 0.86 -8.41 -2.96
C ALA A 46 0.02 -8.04 -4.20
N VAL A 47 -1.12 -7.34 -4.03
CA VAL A 47 -1.90 -6.81 -5.16
C VAL A 47 -1.09 -5.79 -5.97
N VAL A 48 -0.38 -4.86 -5.32
CA VAL A 48 0.49 -3.90 -6.02
C VAL A 48 1.55 -4.61 -6.84
N ASP A 49 2.21 -5.62 -6.27
CA ASP A 49 3.23 -6.41 -6.96
C ASP A 49 2.67 -7.13 -8.18
N LEU A 50 1.48 -7.73 -8.07
CA LEU A 50 0.80 -8.41 -9.17
C LEU A 50 0.32 -7.44 -10.26
N VAL A 51 -0.15 -6.23 -9.88
CA VAL A 51 -0.48 -5.17 -10.84
C VAL A 51 0.77 -4.80 -11.65
N ASN A 52 1.89 -4.53 -10.98
CA ASN A 52 3.13 -4.17 -11.65
C ASN A 52 3.73 -5.31 -12.48
N LEU A 53 3.53 -6.55 -12.06
CA LEU A 53 3.86 -7.72 -12.86
C LEU A 53 3.07 -7.74 -14.17
N GLN A 54 1.74 -7.58 -14.10
CA GLN A 54 0.90 -7.52 -15.30
C GLN A 54 1.29 -6.36 -16.21
N ARG A 55 1.52 -5.17 -15.65
CA ARG A 55 2.00 -4.00 -16.41
C ARG A 55 3.32 -4.29 -17.12
N SER A 56 4.24 -5.03 -16.50
CA SER A 56 5.51 -5.41 -17.13
C SER A 56 5.36 -6.31 -18.36
N PHE A 57 4.36 -7.21 -18.38
CA PHE A 57 4.09 -8.05 -19.56
C PHE A 57 3.47 -7.27 -20.73
N HIS A 58 2.96 -6.07 -20.45
CA HIS A 58 2.37 -5.17 -21.42
C HIS A 58 3.28 -3.97 -21.76
N ASP A 59 4.57 -4.04 -21.41
CA ASP A 59 5.55 -2.96 -21.63
C ASP A 59 5.13 -1.60 -21.03
N LEU A 60 4.38 -1.63 -19.92
CA LEU A 60 3.95 -0.45 -19.19
C LEU A 60 4.87 -0.16 -18.01
N ASP A 61 5.08 1.13 -17.73
CA ASP A 61 5.80 1.56 -16.53
C ASP A 61 5.05 1.11 -15.26
N PRO A 62 5.77 0.71 -14.20
CA PRO A 62 5.13 0.33 -12.95
C PRO A 62 4.45 1.53 -12.29
N VAL A 63 3.29 1.30 -11.67
CA VAL A 63 2.67 2.27 -10.76
C VAL A 63 3.41 2.30 -9.44
N GLN A 64 3.49 3.50 -8.84
CA GLN A 64 4.03 3.74 -7.52
C GLN A 64 2.91 3.66 -6.49
N ARG A 65 3.26 3.32 -5.25
CA ARG A 65 2.32 3.35 -4.15
C ARG A 65 2.17 4.79 -3.67
N ASP A 66 0.93 5.24 -3.53
CA ASP A 66 0.60 6.54 -2.94
C ASP A 66 -0.26 6.35 -1.70
N ASP A 67 0.16 6.95 -0.58
CA ASP A 67 -0.49 6.78 0.73
C ASP A 67 -1.86 7.48 0.78
N ARG A 68 -2.10 8.54 0.01
CA ARG A 68 -3.41 9.23 -0.05
C ARG A 68 -4.42 8.41 -0.84
N LEU A 69 -3.98 7.83 -1.97
CA LEU A 69 -4.80 6.88 -2.72
C LEU A 69 -5.10 5.65 -1.88
N HIS A 70 -4.14 5.16 -1.10
CA HIS A 70 -4.33 4.06 -0.15
C HIS A 70 -5.39 4.38 0.90
N ASP A 71 -5.27 5.52 1.57
CA ASP A 71 -6.22 5.97 2.59
C ASP A 71 -7.63 6.12 2.00
N SER A 72 -7.75 6.69 0.80
CA SER A 72 -9.02 6.83 0.06
C SER A 72 -9.64 5.46 -0.28
N ALA A 73 -8.85 4.55 -0.83
CA ALA A 73 -9.30 3.20 -1.17
C ALA A 73 -9.70 2.39 0.06
N LEU A 74 -8.91 2.47 1.15
CA LEU A 74 -9.18 1.80 2.41
C LEU A 74 -10.47 2.33 3.05
N ALA A 75 -10.67 3.65 3.05
CA ALA A 75 -11.89 4.27 3.56
C ALA A 75 -13.13 3.82 2.79
N HIS A 76 -13.04 3.63 1.46
CA HIS A 76 -14.16 3.14 0.66
C HIS A 76 -14.45 1.65 0.93
N SER A 77 -13.42 0.80 1.01
CA SER A 77 -13.56 -0.60 1.43
C SER A 77 -14.20 -0.73 2.82
N GLN A 78 -13.81 0.13 3.76
CA GLN A 78 -14.41 0.19 5.10
C GLN A 78 -15.86 0.65 5.04
N SER A 79 -16.17 1.65 4.22
CA SER A 79 -17.54 2.13 4.04
C SER A 79 -18.46 1.05 3.45
N MET A 80 -17.97 0.27 2.48
CA MET A 80 -18.72 -0.84 1.91
C MET A 80 -19.08 -1.89 2.96
N ALA A 81 -18.10 -2.24 3.82
CA ALA A 81 -18.30 -3.16 4.94
C ALA A 81 -19.25 -2.60 6.02
N ASP A 82 -18.97 -1.39 6.54
CA ASP A 82 -19.71 -0.81 7.68
C ASP A 82 -21.18 -0.50 7.36
N TYR A 83 -21.47 -0.17 6.10
CA TYR A 83 -22.78 0.29 5.68
C TYR A 83 -23.49 -0.67 4.71
N ASN A 84 -23.03 -1.93 4.62
CA ASN A 84 -23.67 -3.02 3.89
C ASN A 84 -23.98 -2.67 2.42
N PHE A 85 -22.99 -2.20 1.68
CA PHE A 85 -23.12 -1.97 0.24
C PHE A 85 -21.87 -2.38 -0.53
N PHE A 86 -22.03 -2.66 -1.82
CA PHE A 86 -20.94 -2.87 -2.76
C PHE A 86 -21.20 -2.06 -4.02
N SER A 87 -20.49 -0.94 -4.15
CA SER A 87 -20.76 0.07 -5.17
C SER A 87 -19.56 0.98 -5.39
N HIS A 88 -19.36 1.41 -6.63
CA HIS A 88 -18.41 2.49 -6.94
C HIS A 88 -18.82 3.83 -6.31
N THR A 89 -20.12 4.07 -6.18
CA THR A 89 -20.65 5.27 -5.50
C THR A 89 -20.92 4.92 -4.04
N THR A 90 -20.53 5.78 -3.09
CA THR A 90 -20.86 5.51 -1.69
C THR A 90 -22.37 5.58 -1.49
N LEU A 91 -23.03 4.45 -1.19
CA LEU A 91 -24.50 4.39 -1.10
C LEU A 91 -25.05 4.80 0.27
N ALA A 92 -24.23 4.67 1.31
CA ALA A 92 -24.59 4.98 2.68
C ALA A 92 -23.37 5.39 3.51
N GLY A 93 -23.62 6.09 4.63
CA GLY A 93 -22.58 6.59 5.53
C GLY A 93 -22.24 8.07 5.35
N PRO A 94 -21.17 8.56 6.01
CA PRO A 94 -20.81 9.99 6.05
C PRO A 94 -20.58 10.63 4.67
N ASN A 95 -20.09 9.86 3.71
CA ASN A 95 -19.73 10.32 2.36
C ASN A 95 -20.72 9.83 1.29
N THR A 96 -22.00 9.65 1.66
CA THR A 96 -23.05 9.17 0.75
C THR A 96 -23.12 10.05 -0.51
N GLY A 97 -23.15 9.40 -1.67
CA GLY A 97 -23.18 10.03 -2.99
C GLY A 97 -21.80 10.33 -3.58
N SER A 98 -20.72 10.19 -2.80
CA SER A 98 -19.37 10.43 -3.34
C SER A 98 -19.00 9.41 -4.42
N THR A 99 -18.41 9.94 -5.48
CA THR A 99 -17.78 9.20 -6.57
C THR A 99 -16.31 8.88 -6.24
N PRO A 100 -15.66 7.95 -6.96
CA PRO A 100 -14.25 7.63 -6.70
C PRO A 100 -13.33 8.85 -6.84
N GLY A 101 -13.54 9.67 -7.86
CA GLY A 101 -12.77 10.91 -8.05
C GLY A 101 -12.92 11.90 -6.90
N GLU A 102 -14.14 12.08 -6.36
CA GLU A 102 -14.36 12.94 -5.19
C GLU A 102 -13.64 12.38 -3.95
N ARG A 103 -13.66 11.06 -3.73
CA ARG A 103 -12.92 10.44 -2.62
C ARG A 103 -11.41 10.61 -2.75
N ILE A 104 -10.86 10.46 -3.96
CA ILE A 104 -9.44 10.67 -4.24
C ILE A 104 -9.03 12.12 -3.93
N ILE A 105 -9.83 13.09 -4.39
CA ILE A 105 -9.60 14.52 -4.15
C ILE A 105 -9.73 14.86 -2.66
N ASP A 106 -10.76 14.35 -2.00
CA ASP A 106 -10.96 14.56 -0.56
C ASP A 106 -9.85 13.89 0.29
N GLY A 107 -9.23 12.81 -0.24
CA GLY A 107 -8.04 12.17 0.31
C GLY A 107 -6.75 12.97 0.14
N GLY A 108 -6.77 14.06 -0.64
CA GLY A 108 -5.66 14.99 -0.81
C GLY A 108 -4.77 14.73 -2.03
N TYR A 109 -5.19 13.86 -2.94
CA TYR A 109 -4.54 13.67 -4.24
C TYR A 109 -5.30 14.49 -5.30
N ASP A 110 -4.61 15.30 -6.11
CA ASP A 110 -5.27 16.14 -7.14
C ASP A 110 -4.93 15.65 -8.56
N PRO A 111 -5.71 14.70 -9.12
CA PRO A 111 -5.35 13.99 -10.34
C PRO A 111 -5.76 14.72 -11.63
N ASP A 112 -4.94 14.63 -12.67
CA ASP A 112 -5.37 14.92 -14.05
C ASP A 112 -6.32 13.82 -14.58
N GLY A 113 -6.19 12.59 -14.07
CA GLY A 113 -7.10 11.49 -14.33
C GLY A 113 -6.99 10.36 -13.31
N TRP A 114 -8.07 9.61 -13.14
CA TRP A 114 -8.20 8.56 -12.13
C TRP A 114 -8.97 7.34 -12.65
N GLY A 115 -8.86 6.24 -11.92
CA GLY A 115 -9.60 5.00 -12.14
C GLY A 115 -9.85 4.26 -10.83
N GLU A 116 -10.95 3.49 -10.76
CA GLU A 116 -11.26 2.64 -9.61
C GLU A 116 -11.61 1.23 -10.05
N ASN A 117 -11.06 0.25 -9.36
CA ASN A 117 -11.57 -1.12 -9.36
C ASN A 117 -12.06 -1.47 -7.96
N ILE A 118 -13.17 -2.19 -7.86
CA ILE A 118 -13.63 -2.77 -6.59
C ILE A 118 -13.86 -4.27 -6.75
N ALA A 119 -13.65 -5.01 -5.68
CA ALA A 119 -13.98 -6.43 -5.60
C ALA A 119 -14.45 -6.78 -4.19
N ALA A 120 -15.25 -7.82 -4.06
CA ALA A 120 -15.75 -8.25 -2.78
C ALA A 120 -16.11 -9.74 -2.80
N GLY A 121 -15.75 -10.44 -1.73
CA GLY A 121 -15.88 -11.87 -1.63
C GLY A 121 -14.67 -12.70 -2.07
N GLN A 122 -13.68 -12.09 -2.72
CA GLN A 122 -12.40 -12.71 -3.03
C GLN A 122 -11.44 -12.65 -1.84
N GLY A 123 -10.51 -13.61 -1.78
CA GLY A 123 -9.47 -13.74 -0.76
C GLY A 123 -9.96 -14.33 0.55
N ARG A 124 -10.91 -15.26 0.48
CA ARG A 124 -11.47 -15.97 1.64
C ARG A 124 -10.95 -17.40 1.71
N ALA A 125 -10.61 -17.86 2.92
CA ALA A 125 -10.14 -19.22 3.13
C ALA A 125 -11.28 -20.25 3.25
N TRP A 126 -11.05 -21.45 2.72
CA TRP A 126 -11.87 -22.65 2.91
C TRP A 126 -11.69 -23.25 4.33
N PRO A 127 -12.71 -23.92 4.96
CA PRO A 127 -14.09 -24.16 4.52
C PRO A 127 -15.11 -23.11 4.95
N THR A 128 -14.74 -22.20 5.84
CA THR A 128 -15.73 -21.30 6.48
C THR A 128 -16.06 -20.09 5.62
N TYR A 129 -15.20 -19.74 4.65
CA TYR A 129 -15.38 -18.62 3.72
C TYR A 129 -15.70 -17.27 4.38
N ASN A 130 -15.38 -17.13 5.68
CA ASN A 130 -15.57 -15.93 6.49
C ASN A 130 -14.28 -15.51 7.19
N THR A 131 -13.16 -16.14 6.82
CA THR A 131 -11.81 -15.80 7.27
C THR A 131 -10.97 -15.42 6.06
N PRO A 132 -10.04 -14.46 6.19
CA PRO A 132 -9.14 -14.11 5.09
C PRO A 132 -8.17 -15.26 4.79
N SER A 133 -7.81 -15.45 3.52
CA SER A 133 -6.71 -16.34 3.12
C SER A 133 -5.34 -15.71 3.40
N ALA A 134 -4.26 -16.46 3.13
CA ALA A 134 -2.92 -15.88 3.24
C ALA A 134 -2.78 -14.72 2.26
N ALA A 135 -1.87 -13.78 2.57
CA ALA A 135 -1.81 -12.51 1.85
C ALA A 135 -1.67 -12.65 0.33
N ILE A 136 -0.78 -13.54 -0.11
CA ILE A 136 -0.53 -13.78 -1.53
C ILE A 136 -1.69 -14.52 -2.19
N ASP A 137 -2.31 -15.48 -1.50
CA ASP A 137 -3.46 -16.22 -2.02
C ASP A 137 -4.67 -15.29 -2.19
N ALA A 138 -4.88 -14.38 -1.24
CA ALA A 138 -5.92 -13.36 -1.33
C ALA A 138 -5.71 -12.42 -2.52
N ALA A 139 -4.46 -12.04 -2.77
CA ALA A 139 -4.09 -11.20 -3.91
C ALA A 139 -4.24 -11.95 -5.25
N HIS A 140 -3.87 -13.22 -5.34
CA HIS A 140 -4.12 -14.05 -6.52
C HIS A 140 -5.63 -14.20 -6.78
N ASP A 141 -6.40 -14.49 -5.74
CA ASP A 141 -7.84 -14.68 -5.87
C ASP A 141 -8.57 -13.38 -6.28
N VAL A 142 -8.16 -12.20 -5.80
CA VAL A 142 -8.79 -10.95 -6.27
C VAL A 142 -8.33 -10.54 -7.67
N MET A 143 -7.05 -10.75 -8.00
CA MET A 143 -6.49 -10.40 -9.31
C MET A 143 -6.99 -11.31 -10.42
N TYR A 144 -7.07 -12.61 -10.13
CA TYR A 144 -7.30 -13.66 -11.12
C TYR A 144 -8.53 -14.51 -10.79
N GLY A 145 -9.13 -14.44 -9.62
CA GLY A 145 -10.33 -15.23 -9.31
C GLY A 145 -10.07 -16.68 -8.91
N THR A 146 -8.79 -17.03 -8.72
CA THR A 146 -8.35 -18.30 -8.17
C THR A 146 -7.00 -18.12 -7.48
N GLU A 147 -6.78 -18.89 -6.42
CA GLU A 147 -5.46 -19.06 -5.79
C GLU A 147 -4.67 -20.21 -6.42
N ASP A 148 -5.32 -21.05 -7.24
CA ASP A 148 -4.73 -22.22 -7.87
C ASP A 148 -4.06 -21.85 -9.20
N PHE A 149 -2.73 -21.89 -9.21
CA PHE A 149 -1.93 -21.65 -10.41
C PHE A 149 -2.22 -22.67 -11.51
N ASP A 150 -2.50 -23.92 -11.15
CA ASP A 150 -2.72 -24.98 -12.13
C ASP A 150 -4.03 -24.74 -12.87
N GLU A 151 -5.06 -24.22 -12.20
CA GLU A 151 -6.35 -23.87 -12.82
C GLU A 151 -6.19 -22.82 -13.92
N ILE A 152 -5.52 -21.70 -13.61
CA ILE A 152 -5.30 -20.63 -14.58
C ILE A 152 -4.37 -21.08 -15.71
N ASN A 153 -3.32 -21.85 -15.39
CA ASN A 153 -2.40 -22.38 -16.39
C ASN A 153 -3.07 -23.39 -17.34
N ASP A 154 -3.93 -24.26 -16.80
CA ASP A 154 -4.70 -25.23 -17.59
C ASP A 154 -5.67 -24.54 -18.55
N PHE A 155 -6.29 -23.44 -18.12
CA PHE A 155 -7.13 -22.62 -19.00
C PHE A 155 -6.33 -22.10 -20.20
N PHE A 156 -5.19 -21.43 -19.96
CA PHE A 156 -4.40 -20.83 -21.05
C PHE A 156 -3.75 -21.88 -21.96
N THR A 157 -3.26 -22.97 -21.37
CA THR A 157 -2.68 -24.08 -22.13
C THR A 157 -3.73 -24.74 -23.03
N SER A 158 -4.94 -24.98 -22.50
CA SER A 158 -5.98 -25.71 -23.24
C SER A 158 -6.62 -24.89 -24.37
N ASN A 159 -6.68 -23.56 -24.23
CA ASN A 159 -7.36 -22.69 -25.20
C ASN A 159 -6.40 -22.02 -26.19
N PHE A 160 -5.15 -21.79 -25.81
CA PHE A 160 -4.22 -20.97 -26.60
C PHE A 160 -2.84 -21.60 -26.84
N ASP A 161 -2.53 -22.77 -26.24
CA ASP A 161 -1.19 -23.40 -26.26
C ASP A 161 -0.11 -22.47 -25.68
N LEU A 162 -0.52 -21.65 -24.69
CA LEU A 162 0.33 -20.69 -23.98
C LEU A 162 0.37 -21.11 -22.51
N GLY A 163 1.47 -21.75 -22.10
CA GLY A 163 1.69 -22.18 -20.72
C GLY A 163 2.51 -21.16 -19.92
N ALA A 164 2.16 -20.98 -18.66
CA ALA A 164 2.98 -20.29 -17.67
C ALA A 164 3.71 -21.31 -16.80
N SER A 165 4.88 -20.94 -16.27
CA SER A 165 5.66 -21.85 -15.40
C SER A 165 5.48 -21.56 -13.92
N ASN A 166 5.00 -20.35 -13.59
CA ASN A 166 4.75 -19.82 -12.26
C ASN A 166 3.98 -18.49 -12.37
N TRP A 167 3.57 -17.94 -11.23
CA TRP A 167 2.90 -16.64 -11.14
C TRP A 167 3.71 -15.50 -11.77
N ASP A 168 5.06 -15.51 -11.68
CA ASP A 168 5.96 -14.49 -12.25
C ASP A 168 6.04 -14.50 -13.78
N THR A 169 5.46 -15.50 -14.45
CA THR A 169 5.41 -15.62 -15.91
C THR A 169 3.98 -15.66 -16.44
N LEU A 170 3.00 -15.56 -15.54
CA LEU A 170 1.58 -15.65 -15.86
C LEU A 170 1.11 -14.43 -16.65
N GLY A 171 0.68 -14.65 -17.90
CA GLY A 171 0.27 -13.55 -18.77
C GLY A 171 1.34 -13.12 -19.78
N ALA A 172 2.57 -13.66 -19.68
CA ALA A 172 3.62 -13.34 -20.64
C ALA A 172 3.21 -13.74 -22.07
N GLY A 173 3.14 -12.75 -22.97
CA GLY A 173 2.70 -12.96 -24.35
C GLY A 173 1.19 -13.12 -24.54
N LEU A 174 0.39 -12.89 -23.49
CA LEU A 174 -1.07 -12.81 -23.61
C LEU A 174 -1.50 -11.38 -23.94
N ASP A 175 -2.50 -11.25 -24.81
CA ASP A 175 -3.20 -9.99 -25.01
C ASP A 175 -4.51 -9.96 -24.22
N GLY A 176 -5.20 -8.82 -24.23
CA GLY A 176 -6.46 -8.65 -23.52
C GLY A 176 -7.58 -9.59 -23.97
N SER A 177 -7.54 -10.13 -25.19
CA SER A 177 -8.59 -11.04 -25.69
C SER A 177 -8.51 -12.42 -25.04
N HIS A 178 -7.32 -12.89 -24.69
CA HIS A 178 -7.14 -14.14 -23.94
C HIS A 178 -7.73 -14.03 -22.52
N TRP A 179 -7.56 -12.88 -21.88
CA TRP A 179 -8.11 -12.62 -20.55
C TRP A 179 -9.64 -12.51 -20.56
N ASP A 180 -10.23 -11.92 -21.61
CA ASP A 180 -11.70 -11.88 -21.77
C ASP A 180 -12.29 -13.26 -22.03
N ALA A 181 -11.61 -14.11 -22.80
CA ALA A 181 -12.04 -15.49 -23.02
C ALA A 181 -12.10 -16.31 -21.73
N TRP A 182 -11.22 -16.01 -20.76
CA TRP A 182 -11.27 -16.66 -19.46
C TRP A 182 -12.54 -16.33 -18.68
N TYR A 183 -13.09 -15.15 -18.91
CA TYR A 183 -14.32 -14.68 -18.30
C TYR A 183 -15.58 -15.15 -19.04
N ASP A 184 -15.51 -15.43 -20.35
CA ASP A 184 -16.70 -15.64 -21.19
C ASP A 184 -17.11 -17.12 -21.44
N GLU A 185 -16.32 -18.12 -21.04
CA GLU A 185 -16.63 -19.51 -21.47
C GLU A 185 -16.79 -20.54 -20.33
N THR A 186 -16.23 -20.28 -19.15
CA THR A 186 -16.19 -21.26 -18.04
C THR A 186 -17.11 -20.91 -16.88
N GLY A 187 -17.70 -19.70 -16.87
CA GLY A 187 -18.46 -19.19 -15.72
C GLY A 187 -17.60 -18.92 -14.49
N GLY A 188 -16.27 -18.96 -14.61
CA GLY A 188 -15.32 -18.57 -13.57
C GLY A 188 -15.20 -17.05 -13.49
N SER A 189 -15.32 -16.49 -12.29
CA SER A 189 -15.10 -15.07 -12.05
C SER A 189 -13.59 -14.82 -12.04
N GLY A 190 -12.96 -14.63 -13.21
CA GLY A 190 -11.51 -14.45 -13.41
C GLY A 190 -10.85 -13.22 -12.73
N GLY A 191 -11.37 -12.78 -11.59
CA GLY A 191 -10.90 -11.62 -10.83
C GLY A 191 -10.97 -10.33 -11.64
N TRP A 192 -10.14 -9.37 -11.26
CA TRP A 192 -10.00 -8.12 -12.01
C TRP A 192 -9.43 -8.33 -13.42
N MET A 193 -8.47 -9.25 -13.62
CA MET A 193 -7.86 -9.47 -14.93
C MET A 193 -8.80 -10.13 -15.93
N GLY A 194 -9.70 -11.01 -15.50
CA GLY A 194 -10.74 -11.58 -16.36
C GLY A 194 -11.79 -10.56 -16.78
N SER A 195 -11.96 -9.47 -16.03
CA SER A 195 -12.97 -8.45 -16.34
C SER A 195 -12.40 -7.34 -17.22
N ALA A 196 -12.91 -7.19 -18.45
CA ALA A 196 -12.48 -6.16 -19.40
C ALA A 196 -12.41 -4.74 -18.79
N GLY A 197 -13.41 -4.36 -18.00
CA GLY A 197 -13.45 -3.05 -17.34
C GLY A 197 -12.30 -2.87 -16.34
N HIS A 198 -12.16 -3.80 -15.40
CA HIS A 198 -11.14 -3.72 -14.36
C HIS A 198 -9.71 -3.86 -14.91
N ARG A 199 -9.52 -4.78 -15.85
CA ARG A 199 -8.24 -4.98 -16.54
C ARG A 199 -7.82 -3.73 -17.32
N ASN A 200 -8.75 -3.06 -18.00
CA ASN A 200 -8.44 -1.82 -18.70
C ASN A 200 -7.96 -0.72 -17.75
N THR A 201 -8.49 -0.66 -16.52
CA THR A 201 -7.98 0.25 -15.48
C THR A 201 -6.53 -0.12 -15.10
N ILE A 202 -6.25 -1.38 -14.78
CA ILE A 202 -4.93 -1.88 -14.39
C ILE A 202 -3.87 -1.61 -15.47
N LEU A 203 -4.23 -1.86 -16.74
CA LEU A 203 -3.36 -1.74 -17.90
C LEU A 203 -3.45 -0.37 -18.60
N ASN A 204 -4.06 0.62 -17.95
CA ASN A 204 -4.01 1.98 -18.48
C ASN A 204 -2.61 2.56 -18.27
N GLY A 205 -1.90 2.78 -19.38
CA GLY A 205 -0.53 3.30 -19.39
C GLY A 205 -0.39 4.77 -18.98
N LEU A 206 -1.48 5.48 -18.72
CA LEU A 206 -1.43 6.83 -18.16
C LEU A 206 -1.22 6.83 -16.65
N PHE A 207 -1.73 5.82 -15.93
CA PHE A 207 -1.61 5.76 -14.48
C PHE A 207 -0.17 5.47 -14.06
N ASP A 208 0.32 6.25 -13.11
CA ASP A 208 1.64 6.13 -12.50
C ASP A 208 1.57 5.99 -10.97
N ASP A 209 0.40 6.20 -10.35
CA ASP A 209 0.16 6.00 -8.92
C ASP A 209 -1.00 5.02 -8.63
N LEU A 210 -0.91 4.31 -7.51
CA LEU A 210 -1.86 3.31 -7.04
C LEU A 210 -2.02 3.32 -5.52
N GLY A 211 -3.27 3.30 -5.06
CA GLY A 211 -3.70 2.93 -3.71
C GLY A 211 -4.48 1.62 -3.70
N VAL A 212 -4.29 0.76 -2.71
CA VAL A 212 -5.07 -0.49 -2.56
C VAL A 212 -5.59 -0.63 -1.15
N GLY A 213 -6.91 -0.59 -0.96
CA GLY A 213 -7.55 -0.74 0.34
C GLY A 213 -8.23 -2.09 0.49
N TYR A 214 -7.85 -2.85 1.52
CA TYR A 214 -8.45 -4.14 1.89
C TYR A 214 -9.12 -4.09 3.26
N VAL A 215 -10.37 -4.54 3.33
CA VAL A 215 -11.10 -4.72 4.59
C VAL A 215 -11.66 -6.13 4.66
N TRP A 216 -11.48 -6.77 5.81
CA TRP A 216 -12.18 -7.99 6.19
C TRP A 216 -13.16 -7.69 7.33
N ASP A 217 -14.43 -8.03 7.13
CA ASP A 217 -15.46 -8.02 8.15
C ASP A 217 -15.93 -9.45 8.42
N GLY A 218 -15.43 -10.08 9.48
CA GLY A 218 -15.85 -11.42 9.89
C GLY A 218 -17.28 -11.51 10.43
N ALA A 219 -17.93 -10.37 10.68
CA ALA A 219 -19.30 -10.26 11.18
C ALA A 219 -20.27 -9.75 10.11
N ASP A 220 -19.85 -9.72 8.84
CA ASP A 220 -20.61 -9.16 7.74
C ASP A 220 -22.04 -9.73 7.67
N THR A 221 -23.03 -8.85 7.50
CA THR A 221 -24.45 -9.19 7.59
C THR A 221 -25.22 -8.75 6.34
N PRO A 222 -26.10 -9.61 5.80
CA PRO A 222 -26.94 -9.22 4.68
C PRO A 222 -28.12 -8.35 5.17
N PRO A 223 -28.79 -7.62 4.26
CA PRO A 223 -28.54 -7.61 2.82
C PRO A 223 -27.46 -6.59 2.43
N ILE A 224 -26.51 -7.01 1.58
CA ILE A 224 -25.54 -6.10 0.98
C ILE A 224 -26.13 -5.51 -0.29
N GLN A 225 -26.31 -4.19 -0.35
CA GLN A 225 -26.86 -3.53 -1.52
C GLN A 225 -25.81 -3.39 -2.63
N LEU A 226 -26.10 -3.90 -3.82
CA LEU A 226 -25.22 -3.80 -4.98
C LEU A 226 -25.55 -2.55 -5.81
N ASP A 227 -24.61 -2.15 -6.68
CA ASP A 227 -24.77 -1.09 -7.69
C ASP A 227 -26.05 -1.20 -8.54
N SER A 228 -26.46 -2.43 -8.85
CA SER A 228 -27.67 -2.72 -9.62
C SER A 228 -28.97 -2.45 -8.86
N GLY A 229 -28.88 -2.18 -7.55
CA GLY A 229 -30.01 -2.14 -6.61
C GLY A 229 -30.49 -3.52 -6.16
N SER A 230 -29.85 -4.61 -6.61
CA SER A 230 -30.08 -5.95 -6.05
C SER A 230 -29.34 -6.13 -4.72
N PHE A 231 -29.62 -7.24 -4.04
CA PHE A 231 -28.98 -7.57 -2.77
C PHE A 231 -28.19 -8.87 -2.86
N ALA A 232 -27.09 -8.94 -2.12
CA ALA A 232 -26.25 -10.12 -1.99
C ALA A 232 -26.21 -10.64 -0.54
N ASP A 233 -25.81 -11.91 -0.43
CA ASP A 233 -25.32 -12.52 0.81
C ASP A 233 -24.01 -11.84 1.28
N PRO A 234 -23.54 -12.10 2.51
CA PRO A 234 -22.32 -11.50 3.04
C PRO A 234 -21.10 -11.63 2.13
N LEU A 235 -20.38 -10.52 2.00
CA LEU A 235 -19.21 -10.41 1.15
C LEU A 235 -17.89 -10.61 1.93
N TYR A 236 -17.87 -10.42 3.25
CA TYR A 236 -16.77 -10.61 4.22
C TYR A 236 -15.44 -9.90 3.91
N THR A 237 -15.10 -9.66 2.66
CA THR A 237 -13.89 -9.04 2.17
C THR A 237 -14.27 -8.00 1.14
N TYR A 238 -13.63 -6.84 1.23
CA TYR A 238 -13.88 -5.68 0.39
C TYR A 238 -12.54 -5.11 -0.06
N TRP A 239 -12.41 -4.92 -1.36
CA TRP A 239 -11.20 -4.46 -2.02
C TRP A 239 -11.51 -3.24 -2.87
N THR A 240 -10.63 -2.26 -2.82
CA THR A 240 -10.66 -1.07 -3.68
C THR A 240 -9.26 -0.80 -4.19
N GLN A 241 -9.11 -0.56 -5.49
CA GLN A 241 -7.91 0.01 -6.11
C GLN A 241 -8.25 1.41 -6.60
N HIS A 242 -7.45 2.40 -6.24
CA HIS A 242 -7.49 3.74 -6.83
C HIS A 242 -6.23 3.97 -7.63
N PHE A 243 -6.39 4.18 -8.93
CA PHE A 243 -5.31 4.57 -9.83
C PHE A 243 -5.43 6.06 -10.12
N ALA A 244 -4.29 6.74 -10.27
CA ALA A 244 -4.27 8.13 -10.67
C ALA A 244 -3.00 8.49 -11.44
N PHE A 245 -3.02 9.67 -12.06
CA PHE A 245 -1.83 10.34 -12.58
C PHE A 245 -1.96 11.85 -12.53
N GLY A 246 -0.81 12.52 -12.63
CA GLY A 246 -0.74 13.98 -12.78
C GLY A 246 -1.01 14.75 -11.49
N ASP A 247 -0.58 14.21 -10.35
CA ASP A 247 -0.78 14.87 -9.06
C ASP A 247 -0.25 16.31 -9.06
N SER A 248 -1.16 17.25 -8.81
CA SER A 248 -0.85 18.68 -8.75
C SER A 248 -0.33 19.11 -7.36
N VAL A 249 -0.47 18.25 -6.35
CA VAL A 249 -0.03 18.50 -4.98
C VAL A 249 1.43 18.03 -4.83
N GLU A 250 2.37 18.96 -4.64
CA GLU A 250 3.73 18.59 -4.25
C GLU A 250 3.70 17.95 -2.85
N GLU A 251 3.84 16.62 -2.77
CA GLU A 251 4.12 15.93 -1.51
C GLU A 251 5.37 16.52 -0.86
N PRO A 252 5.35 16.87 0.45
CA PRO A 252 6.56 17.30 1.13
C PRO A 252 7.57 16.18 1.07
N ALA A 253 8.74 16.46 0.48
CA ALA A 253 9.82 15.48 0.30
C ALA A 253 9.98 14.58 1.54
N PRO A 254 10.12 13.25 1.37
CA PRO A 254 10.18 12.31 2.48
C PRO A 254 11.21 12.80 3.48
N VAL A 255 10.80 12.98 4.74
CA VAL A 255 11.70 13.44 5.80
C VAL A 255 12.86 12.45 5.83
N PRO A 256 14.11 12.86 5.54
CA PRO A 256 15.22 11.93 5.55
C PRO A 256 15.30 11.32 6.93
N LEU A 257 15.23 9.98 7.00
CA LEU A 257 15.46 9.26 8.24
C LEU A 257 16.77 9.80 8.85
N PRO A 258 16.79 10.12 10.16
CA PRO A 258 18.03 10.52 10.81
C PRO A 258 19.13 9.52 10.47
N ALA A 259 20.32 10.00 10.12
CA ALA A 259 21.46 9.22 9.64
C ALA A 259 21.89 8.04 10.54
N ALA A 260 21.26 7.85 11.70
CA ALA A 260 21.42 6.72 12.59
C ALA A 260 20.97 5.37 12.01
N PHE A 261 20.05 5.33 11.02
CA PHE A 261 19.60 4.05 10.44
C PHE A 261 20.60 3.43 9.43
N TRP A 262 21.42 4.25 8.77
CA TRP A 262 22.43 3.75 7.82
C TRP A 262 23.62 3.06 8.50
N LEU A 263 23.85 3.30 9.80
CA LEU A 263 24.95 2.68 10.55
C LEU A 263 24.67 1.23 10.98
N LEU A 264 23.42 0.77 10.94
CA LEU A 264 23.07 -0.62 11.29
C LEU A 264 23.21 -1.59 10.08
N GLY A 265 23.12 -1.08 8.85
CA GLY A 265 23.25 -1.89 7.63
C GLY A 265 24.69 -2.06 7.10
N SER A 266 25.60 -1.12 7.40
CA SER A 266 26.98 -1.15 6.86
C SER A 266 27.99 -1.92 7.72
N GLY A 267 27.57 -2.48 8.86
CA GLY A 267 28.47 -3.09 9.85
C GLY A 267 28.80 -4.58 9.68
N LEU A 268 28.10 -5.32 8.79
CA LEU A 268 28.21 -6.79 8.71
C LEU A 268 28.89 -7.35 7.43
N LEU A 269 29.34 -6.49 6.50
CA LEU A 269 29.98 -6.94 5.24
C LEU A 269 31.50 -6.68 5.16
N GLY A 270 32.16 -6.31 6.27
CA GLY A 270 33.56 -5.86 6.27
C GLY A 270 34.62 -6.79 6.86
N MET A 271 34.29 -8.01 7.31
CA MET A 271 35.27 -8.88 7.99
C MET A 271 35.22 -10.36 7.62
N VAL A 272 35.19 -10.68 6.32
CA VAL A 272 35.77 -11.97 5.88
C VAL A 272 36.43 -11.78 4.52
N TRP A 273 37.73 -12.11 4.49
CA TRP A 273 38.56 -12.43 3.32
C TRP A 273 39.43 -11.33 2.68
N VAL A 274 40.74 -11.43 2.98
CA VAL A 274 41.96 -11.31 2.13
C VAL A 274 43.06 -10.79 3.06
N GLY A 275 44.12 -11.51 3.45
CA GLY A 275 44.88 -12.50 2.70
C GLY A 275 46.23 -11.91 2.29
N ARG A 276 47.26 -12.16 3.13
CA ARG A 276 48.71 -12.19 2.80
C ARG A 276 49.33 -11.06 1.96
N ARG A 277 50.24 -10.29 2.57
CA ARG A 277 51.51 -9.82 1.96
C ARG A 277 52.60 -9.91 3.04
N ARG A 278 53.52 -10.88 2.98
CA ARG A 278 54.88 -10.77 2.40
C ARG A 278 55.64 -9.54 2.92
N GLU A 279 56.42 -9.75 3.98
CA GLU A 279 57.58 -8.92 4.30
C GLU A 279 58.75 -9.32 3.40
N ALA A 280 59.47 -8.31 2.91
CA ALA A 280 60.77 -8.48 2.28
C ALA A 280 61.70 -7.32 2.69
N SER A 281 62.96 -7.68 2.95
CA SER A 281 64.17 -6.88 3.21
C SER A 281 64.26 -6.19 4.59
N VAL A 282 65.33 -6.33 5.37
CA VAL A 282 66.76 -6.64 5.10
C VAL A 282 67.29 -7.68 6.08
#